data_AF-A0AAV8YPK4-F1
#
_entry.id   AF-A0AAV8YPK4-F1
#
_cell.length_a   1.000
_cell.length_b   1.000
_cell.length_c   1.000
_cell.angle_alpha   90.00
_cell.angle_beta   90.00
_cell.angle_gamma   90.00
#
_symmetry.space_group_name_H-M   'P 1'
#
loop_
_entity.id
_entity.type
_entity.pdbx_description
1 polymer ?
#
loop_
_entity_poly.entity_id
_entity_poly.type
_entity_poly.pdbx_seq_one_letter_code
_entity_poly.pdbx_strand_id
1 'polypeptide(L)' 'MRLYRNITIDNWFTSIPLVETLAKDYKLTVIGTIRKNKKKLPLEFTKPRHPPGSSMFAFGTWCHMEILR' A
#
# COMPACT_ATOMS: atom_id res chain seq x y z
N MET A 1 11.30 -25.31 6.43
CA MET A 1 10.38 -24.22 6.86
C MET A 1 10.47 -23.10 5.83
N ARG A 2 9.39 -22.80 5.09
CA ARG A 2 9.45 -21.84 3.97
C ARG A 2 9.21 -20.43 4.51
N LEU A 3 10.29 -19.71 4.78
CA LEU A 3 10.27 -18.29 5.16
C LEU A 3 9.96 -17.44 3.91
N TYR A 4 9.38 -16.26 4.11
CA TYR A 4 8.97 -15.30 3.07
C TYR A 4 7.77 -15.75 2.22
N ARG A 5 6.58 -15.32 2.65
CA ARG A 5 5.31 -15.52 1.96
C ARG A 5 4.66 -14.16 1.68
N ASN A 6 3.98 -14.09 0.55
CA ASN A 6 3.18 -12.93 0.17
C ASN A 6 1.76 -13.11 0.69
N ILE A 7 1.19 -12.06 1.29
CA ILE A 7 -0.19 -12.02 1.77
C ILE A 7 -0.96 -11.01 0.93
N THR A 8 -2.11 -11.41 0.41
CA THR A 8 -3.06 -10.47 -0.22
C THR A 8 -4.18 -10.17 0.76
N ILE A 9 -4.40 -8.89 1.08
CA ILE A 9 -5.42 -8.47 2.06
C ILE A 9 -6.33 -7.38 1.47
N ASP A 10 -7.59 -7.38 1.93
CA ASP A 10 -8.55 -6.33 1.58
C ASP A 10 -8.26 -5.02 2.34
N ASN A 11 -8.82 -3.93 1.81
CA ASN A 11 -8.60 -2.56 2.28
C ASN A 11 -8.95 -2.33 3.75
N TRP A 12 -9.84 -3.15 4.32
CA TRP A 12 -10.19 -3.10 5.74
C TRP A 12 -8.99 -3.34 6.65
N PHE A 13 -8.11 -4.26 6.24
CA PHE A 13 -6.94 -4.68 7.00
C PHE A 13 -5.67 -3.94 6.59
N THR A 14 -5.68 -3.21 5.47
CA THR A 14 -4.49 -2.47 5.03
C THR A 14 -4.24 -1.21 5.85
N SER A 15 -3.01 -1.09 6.34
CA SER A 15 -2.46 0.17 6.83
C SER A 15 -0.93 0.17 6.70
N ILE A 16 -0.34 1.31 6.38
CA ILE A 16 1.13 1.48 6.30
C ILE A 16 1.86 0.97 7.56
N PRO A 17 1.46 1.32 8.81
CA PRO A 17 2.18 0.81 9.98
C PRO A 17 2.08 -0.71 10.12
N LEU A 18 0.96 -1.33 9.75
CA LEU A 18 0.84 -2.79 9.78
C LEU A 18 1.81 -3.46 8.81
N VAL A 19 1.94 -2.92 7.59
CA VAL A 19 2.86 -3.46 6.57
C VAL A 19 4.31 -3.35 7.04
N GLU A 20 4.68 -2.24 7.69
CA GLU A 20 6.00 -2.07 8.30
C GLU A 20 6.29 -3.13 9.37
N THR A 21 5.35 -3.40 10.27
CA THR A 21 5.47 -4.45 11.30
C THR A 21 5.58 -5.84 10.67
N LEU A 22 4.74 -6.15 9.68
CA LEU A 22 4.78 -7.45 8.98
C LEU A 22 6.11 -7.68 8.25
N ALA A 23 6.68 -6.63 7.65
CA ALA A 23 7.97 -6.71 7.00
C ALA A 23 9.12 -6.91 7.98
N LYS A 24 9.16 -6.13 9.08
CA LYS A 24 10.26 -6.14 10.05
C LYS A 24 10.24 -7.37 10.96
N ASP A 25 9.09 -7.68 11.53
CA ASP A 25 9.00 -8.65 12.64
C ASP A 25 8.68 -10.06 12.13
N TYR A 26 7.95 -10.16 11.01
CA TYR A 26 7.42 -11.43 10.50
C TYR A 26 8.01 -11.86 9.15
N LYS A 27 8.83 -11.01 8.50
CA LYS A 27 9.41 -11.28 7.17
C LYS A 27 8.34 -11.59 6.10
N LEU A 28 7.21 -10.88 6.19
CA LEU A 28 6.08 -11.01 5.29
C LEU A 28 5.98 -9.80 4.36
N THR A 29 5.54 -10.04 3.13
CA THR A 29 5.21 -9.00 2.16
C THR A 29 3.70 -8.98 1.95
N VAL A 30 3.15 -7.79 1.72
CA VAL A 30 1.71 -7.59 1.63
C VAL A 30 1.36 -6.89 0.34
N ILE A 31 0.34 -7.41 -0.34
CA ILE A 31 -0.33 -6.78 -1.47
C ILE A 31 -1.76 -6.48 -1.03
N GLY A 32 -2.22 -5.25 -1.24
CA GLY A 32 -3.58 -4.89 -0.86
C GLY A 32 -3.96 -3.51 -1.35
N THR A 33 -5.26 -3.24 -1.36
CA THR A 33 -5.80 -1.94 -1.74
C THR A 33 -5.91 -1.04 -0.52
N ILE A 34 -5.63 0.26 -0.63
CA ILE A 34 -5.73 1.19 0.50
C ILE A 34 -6.90 2.15 0.28
N ARG A 35 -7.72 2.38 1.32
CA ARG A 35 -8.81 3.39 1.24
C ARG A 35 -8.22 4.80 1.13
N LYS A 36 -8.78 5.60 0.22
CA LYS A 36 -8.36 6.99 -0.07
C LYS A 36 -8.39 7.93 1.15
N ASN A 37 -9.16 7.59 2.19
CA ASN A 37 -9.31 8.42 3.40
C ASN A 37 -8.23 8.19 4.47
N LYS A 38 -7.21 7.35 4.22
CA LYS A 38 -6.14 7.12 5.21
C LYS A 38 -5.19 8.32 5.27
N LYS A 39 -5.01 8.90 6.46
CA LYS A 39 -4.17 10.10 6.71
C LYS A 39 -2.71 10.00 6.27
N LYS A 40 -2.15 8.79 6.15
CA LYS A 40 -0.75 8.58 5.74
C LYS A 40 -0.54 8.61 4.21
N LEU A 41 -1.61 8.74 3.42
CA LEU A 41 -1.50 8.91 1.96
C LEU A 41 -1.12 10.36 1.62
N PRO A 42 -0.13 10.57 0.74
CA PRO A 42 0.14 11.88 0.15
C PRO A 42 -1.11 12.47 -0.52
N LEU A 43 -1.26 13.79 -0.45
CA LEU A 43 -2.45 14.48 -0.98
C LEU A 43 -2.57 14.34 -2.51
N GLU A 44 -1.45 14.15 -3.19
CA GLU A 44 -1.31 13.90 -4.62
C GLU A 44 -2.14 12.69 -5.06
N PHE A 45 -2.21 11.66 -4.20
CA PHE A 45 -2.94 10.43 -4.42
C PHE A 45 -4.46 10.54 -4.18
N THR A 46 -4.87 11.52 -3.38
CA THR A 46 -6.29 11.72 -3.03
C THR A 46 -6.98 12.67 -4.00
N LYS A 47 -6.23 13.57 -4.66
CA LYS A 47 -6.77 14.58 -5.58
C LYS A 47 -7.28 13.97 -6.90
N PRO A 48 -8.42 14.43 -7.45
CA PRO A 48 -8.99 13.89 -8.68
C PRO A 48 -8.42 14.46 -9.99
N ARG A 49 -7.22 15.05 -9.98
CA ARG A 49 -6.68 15.81 -11.12
C ARG A 49 -6.05 14.98 -12.24
N HIS A 50 -6.05 13.65 -12.12
CA HIS A 50 -5.33 12.78 -13.06
C HIS A 50 -6.24 12.31 -14.21
N PRO A 51 -5.73 12.23 -15.45
CA PRO A 51 -6.49 11.72 -16.60
C PRO A 51 -7.02 10.28 -16.36
N PRO A 52 -8.19 9.93 -16.90
CA PRO A 52 -8.69 8.54 -16.83
C PRO A 52 -7.71 7.58 -17.52
N GLY A 53 -7.44 6.43 -16.89
CA GLY A 53 -6.48 5.45 -17.42
C GLY A 53 -5.01 5.77 -17.13
N SER A 54 -4.72 6.85 -16.39
CA SER A 54 -3.37 7.13 -15.88
C SER A 54 -3.16 6.51 -14.50
N SER A 55 -1.92 6.11 -14.21
CA SER A 55 -1.50 5.58 -12.91
C SER A 55 -0.40 6.43 -12.30
N MET A 56 -0.30 6.41 -10.97
CA MET A 56 0.74 7.10 -10.23
C MET A 56 1.35 6.17 -9.17
N PHE A 57 2.66 6.27 -9.02
CA PHE A 57 3.46 5.41 -8.15
C PHE A 57 4.21 6.24 -7.12
N ALA A 58 4.30 5.76 -5.89
CA ALA A 58 5.21 6.29 -4.87
C ALA A 58 5.89 5.17 -4.10
N PHE A 59 7.12 5.44 -3.70
CA PHE A 59 7.97 4.54 -2.94
C PHE A 59 8.28 5.18 -1.58
N GLY A 60 7.85 4.51 -0.52
CA GLY A 60 8.32 4.74 0.83
C GLY A 60 9.38 3.71 1.21
N THR A 61 10.10 3.97 2.30
CA THR A 61 11.20 3.11 2.81
C THR A 61 10.80 1.65 3.02
N TRP A 62 9.52 1.37 3.30
CA TRP A 62 8.99 0.03 3.56
C TRP A 62 7.75 -0.33 2.73
N CYS A 63 7.34 0.52 1.79
CA CYS A 63 6.07 0.34 1.08
C CYS A 63 6.12 0.93 -0.33
N HIS A 64 5.71 0.13 -1.32
CA HIS A 64 5.38 0.62 -2.65
C HIS A 64 3.87 0.81 -2.76
N MET A 65 3.44 1.97 -3.25
CA MET A 65 2.03 2.29 -3.47
C MET A 65 1.79 2.63 -4.92
N GLU A 66 0.76 2.00 -5.49
CA GLU A 66 0.24 2.30 -6.82
C GLU A 66 -1.23 2.67 -6.69
N ILE A 67 -1.63 3.71 -7.41
CA ILE A 67 -3.05 4.06 -7.57
C ILE A 67 -3.44 3.88 -9.03
N LEU A 68 -4.39 2.98 -9.25
CA LEU A 68 -5.09 2.76 -10.50
C LEU A 68 -6.40 3.58 -10.47
N ARG A 69 -6.63 4.42 -11.48
CA ARG A 69 -7.85 5.23 -11.63
C ARG A 69 -8.52 5.01 -12.98
#